data_AF-A0A1E3KXU5-F1
#
_entry.id   AF-A0A1E3KXU5-F1
#
_cell.length_a   1.000
_cell.length_b   1.000
_cell.length_c   1.000
_cell.angle_alpha   90.00
_cell.angle_beta   90.00
_cell.angle_gamma   90.00
#
_symmetry.space_group_name_H-M   'P 1'
#
loop_
_entity.id
_entity.type
_entity.pdbx_description
1 polymer ?
#
loop_
_entity_poly.entity_id
_entity_poly.type
_entity_poly.pdbx_seq_one_letter_code
_entity_poly.pdbx_strand_id
1 'polypeptide(L)'
;MDKTNSLPPKQIIDSFEGIVDHIMQYHLEDGMRQHFLNIEENHLFEFHWSFGMFIRNAYELSDPEKVPNLVEHYKRVLIIEAGEDPDILTSESEPLYYFLLTGLLDNDGVSRHILKLIWRRLNIEHRD
;
A
#
# COMPACT_ATOMS: atom_id res chain seq x y z
N MET A 1 -18.64 -29.57 13.27
CA MET A 1 -18.67 -28.10 13.14
C MET A 1 -17.35 -27.70 12.51
N ASP A 2 -17.34 -27.48 11.20
CA ASP A 2 -16.20 -26.88 10.53
C ASP A 2 -16.06 -25.45 11.03
N LYS A 3 -15.03 -25.22 11.86
CA LYS A 3 -14.48 -23.88 12.04
C LYS A 3 -13.54 -23.67 10.87
N THR A 4 -14.09 -23.36 9.69
CA THR A 4 -13.27 -22.78 8.63
C THR A 4 -12.61 -21.54 9.24
N ASN A 5 -11.28 -21.58 9.39
CA ASN A 5 -10.46 -20.44 9.76
C ASN A 5 -10.51 -19.39 8.64
N SER A 6 -11.67 -18.80 8.39
CA SER A 6 -11.80 -17.67 7.49
C SER A 6 -11.24 -16.45 8.21
N LEU A 7 -10.26 -15.80 7.61
CA LEU A 7 -9.82 -14.48 8.03
C LEU A 7 -11.03 -13.54 8.13
N PRO A 8 -10.99 -12.54 9.02
CA PRO A 8 -12.02 -11.51 9.04
C PRO A 8 -12.15 -10.86 7.65
N PRO A 9 -13.35 -10.38 7.28
CA PRO A 9 -13.54 -9.70 6.01
C PRO A 9 -12.62 -8.48 5.94
N LYS A 10 -11.97 -8.31 4.78
CA LYS A 10 -11.12 -7.16 4.50
C LYS A 10 -11.95 -5.88 4.43
N GLN A 11 -11.41 -4.80 4.97
CA GLN A 11 -11.97 -3.47 4.83
C GLN A 11 -11.71 -2.92 3.42
N ILE A 12 -12.72 -2.28 2.84
CA ILE A 12 -12.65 -1.69 1.50
C ILE A 12 -12.51 -0.18 1.67
N ILE A 13 -11.34 0.35 1.32
CA ILE A 13 -11.08 1.78 1.26
C ILE A 13 -10.35 2.03 -0.07
N ASP A 14 -11.03 2.72 -0.99
CA ASP A 14 -10.56 2.89 -2.36
C ASP A 14 -9.66 4.13 -2.54
N SER A 15 -8.68 4.29 -1.64
CA SER A 15 -7.62 5.29 -1.77
C SER A 15 -6.48 5.02 -0.80
N PHE A 16 -5.26 5.42 -1.18
CA PHE A 16 -4.11 5.37 -0.28
C PHE A 16 -4.31 6.28 0.94
N GLU A 17 -4.76 7.52 0.72
CA GLU A 17 -4.99 8.50 1.79
C GLU A 17 -5.99 7.98 2.82
N GLY A 18 -7.12 7.43 2.37
CA GLY A 18 -8.12 6.87 3.28
C GLY A 18 -7.60 5.68 4.09
N ILE A 19 -6.78 4.81 3.51
CA ILE A 19 -6.15 3.70 4.25
C ILE A 19 -5.17 4.25 5.29
N VAL A 20 -4.32 5.21 4.90
CA VAL A 20 -3.35 5.84 5.80
C VAL A 20 -4.06 6.55 6.95
N ASP A 21 -5.09 7.34 6.67
CA ASP A 21 -5.92 8.00 7.69
C ASP A 21 -6.51 7.00 8.67
N HIS A 22 -7.11 5.93 8.15
CA HIS A 22 -7.75 4.91 8.97
C HIS A 22 -6.73 4.20 9.87
N ILE A 23 -5.56 3.84 9.33
CA ILE A 23 -4.49 3.22 10.12
C ILE A 23 -4.00 4.17 11.20
N MET A 24 -3.70 5.42 10.84
CA MET A 24 -3.24 6.45 11.76
C MET A 24 -4.24 6.66 12.91
N GLN A 25 -5.54 6.67 12.62
CA GLN A 25 -6.58 6.93 13.61
C GLN A 25 -6.88 5.72 14.52
N TYR A 26 -6.90 4.50 13.98
CA TYR A 26 -7.47 3.33 14.69
C TYR A 26 -6.49 2.21 14.97
N HIS A 27 -5.36 2.14 14.26
CA HIS A 27 -4.45 0.99 14.32
C HIS A 27 -3.01 1.35 14.69
N LEU A 28 -2.71 2.64 14.81
CA LEU A 28 -1.38 3.13 15.14
C LEU A 28 -1.33 3.62 16.59
N GLU A 29 -1.18 2.66 17.50
CA GLU A 29 -0.97 2.91 18.93
C GLU A 29 0.30 3.74 19.18
N ASP A 30 0.36 4.44 20.32
CA ASP A 30 1.47 5.33 20.67
C ASP A 30 2.84 4.65 20.60
N GLY A 31 2.95 3.40 21.07
CA GLY A 31 4.20 2.64 21.00
C GLY A 31 4.66 2.39 19.57
N MET A 32 3.72 2.11 18.65
CA MET A 32 4.03 1.91 17.24
C MET A 32 4.39 3.23 16.57
N ARG A 33 3.68 4.33 16.88
CA ARG A 33 4.05 5.69 16.42
C ARG A 33 5.48 6.04 16.79
N GLN A 34 5.84 5.87 18.07
CA GLN A 34 7.19 6.16 18.54
C GLN A 34 8.23 5.29 17.84
N HIS A 35 7.90 4.03 17.53
CA HIS A 35 8.80 3.18 16.75
C HIS A 35 9.01 3.72 15.32
N PHE A 36 7.94 4.11 14.62
CA PHE A 36 8.02 4.71 13.28
C PHE A 36 8.85 6.01 13.24
N LEU A 37 8.80 6.82 14.31
CA LEU A 37 9.56 8.06 14.40
C LEU A 37 11.07 7.83 14.62
N ASN A 38 11.46 6.67 15.15
CA ASN A 38 12.84 6.33 15.46
C ASN A 38 13.54 5.51 14.36
N ILE A 39 12.84 5.20 13.27
CA ILE A 39 13.40 4.47 12.13
C ILE A 39 13.64 5.40 10.94
N GLU A 40 14.72 5.13 10.22
CA GLU A 40 15.01 5.76 8.94
C GLU A 40 14.16 5.10 7.82
N GLU A 41 13.84 5.86 6.75
CA GLU A 41 12.99 5.38 5.64
C GLU A 41 13.53 4.09 4.98
N ASN A 42 14.85 3.98 4.85
CA ASN A 42 15.56 2.81 4.32
C ASN A 42 15.45 1.57 5.21
N HIS A 43 15.00 1.68 6.46
CA HIS A 43 14.75 0.54 7.37
C HIS A 43 13.28 0.12 7.45
N LEU A 44 12.38 0.76 6.69
CA LEU A 44 10.97 0.40 6.64
C LEU A 44 10.71 -1.04 6.13
N PHE A 45 11.67 -1.65 5.42
CA PHE A 45 11.54 -3.05 4.98
C PHE A 45 11.40 -4.03 6.16
N GLU A 46 11.95 -3.69 7.33
CA GLU A 46 11.83 -4.52 8.53
C GLU A 46 10.40 -4.58 9.05
N PHE A 47 9.63 -3.50 8.83
CA PHE A 47 8.22 -3.38 9.17
C PHE A 47 7.29 -4.01 8.14
N HIS A 48 7.78 -4.26 6.93
CA HIS A 48 6.97 -4.88 5.89
C HIS A 48 6.53 -6.30 6.29
N TRP A 49 7.43 -7.08 6.91
CA TRP A 49 7.14 -8.45 7.34
C TRP A 49 6.13 -8.55 8.49
N SER A 50 5.92 -7.48 9.25
CA SER A 50 4.97 -7.44 10.37
C SER A 50 3.75 -6.57 10.04
N PHE A 51 3.96 -5.27 9.90
CA PHE A 51 2.90 -4.30 9.67
C PHE A 51 2.41 -4.29 8.22
N GLY A 52 3.29 -4.55 7.25
CA GLY A 52 2.88 -4.78 5.85
C GLY A 52 1.95 -5.99 5.72
N MET A 53 2.25 -7.08 6.44
CA MET A 53 1.38 -8.25 6.55
C MET A 53 0.02 -7.94 7.17
N PHE A 54 -0.01 -7.12 8.22
CA PHE A 54 -1.26 -6.61 8.80
C PHE A 54 -2.08 -5.86 7.74
N ILE A 55 -1.47 -4.90 7.04
CA ILE A 55 -2.15 -4.10 6.00
C ILE A 55 -2.74 -5.03 4.92
N ARG A 56 -1.95 -6.01 4.45
CA ARG A 56 -2.40 -6.99 3.44
C ARG A 56 -3.61 -7.82 3.89
N ASN A 57 -3.68 -8.16 5.16
CA ASN A 57 -4.74 -9.00 5.71
C ASN A 57 -5.97 -8.19 6.12
N ALA A 58 -5.79 -6.93 6.50
CA ALA A 58 -6.86 -6.06 6.96
C ALA A 58 -7.60 -5.34 5.82
N TYR A 59 -6.93 -5.05 4.69
CA TYR A 59 -7.50 -4.23 3.61
C TYR A 59 -7.58 -4.99 2.27
N GLU A 60 -8.58 -4.62 1.46
CA GLU A 60 -8.60 -4.95 0.04
C GLU A 60 -7.71 -3.97 -0.72
N LEU A 61 -6.78 -4.49 -1.50
CA LEU A 61 -5.67 -3.73 -2.09
C LEU A 61 -5.49 -4.02 -3.59
N SER A 62 -6.12 -5.08 -4.11
CA SER A 62 -5.83 -5.59 -5.46
C SER A 62 -7.05 -5.93 -6.28
N ASP A 63 -8.23 -6.08 -5.68
CA ASP A 63 -9.46 -6.35 -6.42
C ASP A 63 -9.94 -5.09 -7.18
N PRO A 64 -9.83 -5.03 -8.52
CA PRO A 64 -10.19 -3.85 -9.29
C PRO A 64 -11.71 -3.59 -9.32
N GLU A 65 -12.54 -4.56 -8.94
CA GLU A 65 -13.98 -4.35 -8.80
C GLU A 65 -14.34 -3.65 -7.48
N LYS A 66 -13.48 -3.79 -6.46
CA LYS A 66 -13.72 -3.23 -5.12
C LYS A 66 -12.94 -1.95 -4.85
N VAL A 67 -11.71 -1.86 -5.35
CA VAL A 67 -10.81 -0.71 -5.13
C VAL A 67 -10.20 -0.18 -6.45
N PRO A 68 -11.03 0.20 -7.43
CA PRO A 68 -10.57 0.64 -8.74
C PRO A 68 -9.63 1.86 -8.69
N ASN A 69 -9.91 2.85 -7.84
CA ASN A 69 -9.11 4.07 -7.77
C ASN A 69 -7.73 3.83 -7.12
N LEU A 70 -7.68 2.99 -6.09
CA LEU A 70 -6.42 2.59 -5.45
C LEU A 70 -5.53 1.85 -6.45
N VAL A 71 -6.12 0.89 -7.20
CA VAL A 71 -5.41 0.13 -8.24
C VAL A 71 -4.88 1.06 -9.32
N GLU A 72 -5.70 1.99 -9.80
CA GLU A 72 -5.27 2.93 -10.84
C GLU A 72 -4.17 3.87 -10.35
N HIS A 73 -4.28 4.39 -9.13
CA HIS A 73 -3.25 5.22 -8.54
C HIS A 73 -1.92 4.45 -8.39
N TYR A 74 -1.96 3.22 -7.88
CA TYR A 74 -0.74 2.43 -7.72
C TYR A 74 -0.04 2.15 -9.05
N LYS A 75 -0.79 1.88 -10.12
CA LYS A 75 -0.24 1.75 -11.47
C LYS A 75 0.52 3.01 -11.89
N ARG A 76 -0.06 4.20 -11.67
CA ARG A 76 0.61 5.49 -11.98
C ARG A 76 1.90 5.68 -11.19
N VAL A 77 1.91 5.31 -9.90
CA VAL A 77 3.12 5.36 -9.07
C VAL A 77 4.22 4.47 -9.67
N LEU A 78 3.90 3.23 -10.04
CA LEU A 78 4.89 2.31 -10.62
C LEU A 78 5.46 2.82 -11.95
N ILE A 79 4.62 3.42 -12.79
CA ILE A 79 5.04 4.02 -14.06
C ILE A 79 6.06 5.14 -13.81
N ILE A 80 5.75 6.05 -12.89
CA ILE A 80 6.64 7.16 -12.51
C ILE A 80 7.95 6.63 -11.92
N GLU A 81 7.89 5.64 -11.02
CA GLU A 81 9.09 5.05 -10.40
C GLU A 81 9.96 4.29 -11.42
N ALA A 82 9.36 3.73 -12.46
CA ALA A 82 10.07 3.10 -13.57
C ALA A 82 10.72 4.12 -14.53
N GLY A 83 10.45 5.43 -14.36
CA GLY A 83 10.94 6.49 -15.24
C GLY A 83 10.20 6.56 -16.58
N GLU A 84 9.02 5.93 -16.66
CA GLU A 84 8.15 5.96 -17.82
C GLU A 84 7.17 7.14 -17.72
N ASP A 85 6.81 7.73 -18.86
CA ASP A 85 5.80 8.79 -18.91
C ASP A 85 4.39 8.17 -18.88
N PRO A 86 3.55 8.45 -17.87
CA PRO A 86 2.20 7.92 -17.77
C PRO A 86 1.28 8.33 -18.93
N ASP A 87 1.58 9.42 -19.62
CA ASP A 87 0.81 9.91 -20.77
C ASP A 87 1.24 9.25 -22.10
N ILE A 88 2.40 8.57 -22.14
CA ILE A 88 2.94 7.87 -23.34
C ILE A 88 2.44 6.42 -23.45
N LEU A 89 1.68 5.94 -22.46
CA LEU A 89 1.10 4.60 -22.43
C LEU A 89 -0.08 4.45 -23.38
N THR A 90 0.24 4.51 -24.67
CA THR A 90 -0.62 4.07 -25.76
C THR A 90 -0.42 2.57 -25.98
N SER A 91 -1.41 1.94 -26.61
CA SER A 91 -1.61 0.47 -26.73
C SER A 91 -0.49 -0.34 -27.40
N GLU A 92 0.69 0.24 -27.67
CA GLU A 92 1.84 -0.41 -28.32
C GLU A 92 3.05 -0.60 -27.40
N SER A 93 2.99 -0.21 -26.12
CA SER A 93 4.04 -0.48 -25.13
C SER A 93 3.93 -1.91 -24.55
N GLU A 94 3.95 -2.93 -25.41
CA GLU A 94 3.85 -4.35 -25.00
C GLU A 94 4.80 -4.76 -23.85
N PRO A 95 6.04 -4.24 -23.69
CA PRO A 95 6.91 -4.64 -22.59
C PRO A 95 6.46 -4.14 -21.20
N LEU A 96 5.98 -2.90 -21.09
CA LEU A 96 5.40 -2.37 -19.84
C LEU A 96 4.00 -2.94 -19.61
N TYR A 97 3.24 -3.12 -20.70
CA TYR A 97 1.95 -3.79 -20.66
C TYR A 97 2.12 -5.25 -20.20
N TYR A 98 3.19 -5.96 -20.58
CA TYR A 98 3.51 -7.32 -20.11
C TYR A 98 4.01 -7.34 -18.66
N PHE A 99 4.71 -6.31 -18.18
CA PHE A 99 5.06 -6.18 -16.75
C PHE A 99 3.82 -5.87 -15.88
N LEU A 100 2.92 -5.01 -16.38
CA LEU A 100 1.60 -4.72 -15.80
C LEU A 100 0.59 -5.87 -15.97
N LEU A 101 0.71 -6.71 -17.00
CA LEU A 101 -0.13 -7.89 -17.31
C LEU A 101 0.34 -9.17 -16.61
N THR A 102 1.66 -9.33 -16.42
CA THR A 102 2.19 -10.40 -15.55
C THR A 102 1.89 -10.11 -14.09
N GLY A 103 1.66 -8.83 -13.74
CA GLY A 103 0.34 -8.40 -13.26
C GLY A 103 -0.20 -9.06 -12.00
N LEU A 104 0.65 -9.63 -11.15
CA LEU A 104 0.24 -9.80 -9.77
C LEU A 104 0.38 -8.42 -9.13
N LEU A 105 -0.76 -7.75 -9.01
CA LEU A 105 -0.93 -6.63 -8.10
C LEU A 105 -0.45 -7.10 -6.74
N ASP A 106 0.82 -6.80 -6.46
CA ASP A 106 1.52 -7.38 -5.34
C ASP A 106 1.02 -6.64 -4.11
N ASN A 107 0.13 -7.29 -3.36
CA ASN A 107 -0.32 -6.75 -2.08
C ASN A 107 0.88 -6.41 -1.18
N ASP A 108 2.05 -7.02 -1.39
CA ASP A 108 3.29 -6.65 -0.70
C ASP A 108 3.89 -5.34 -1.22
N GLY A 109 3.81 -5.06 -2.52
CA GLY A 109 4.14 -3.76 -3.11
C GLY A 109 3.22 -2.63 -2.61
N VAL A 110 1.91 -2.86 -2.66
CA VAL A 110 0.90 -1.88 -2.21
C VAL A 110 1.03 -1.60 -0.70
N SER A 111 1.17 -2.65 0.11
CA SER A 111 1.36 -2.49 1.56
C SER A 111 2.67 -1.78 1.93
N ARG A 112 3.78 -2.03 1.20
CA ARG A 112 5.03 -1.25 1.36
C ARG A 112 4.83 0.21 1.03
N HIS A 113 4.07 0.53 -0.01
CA HIS A 113 3.79 1.91 -0.37
C HIS A 113 2.98 2.61 0.74
N ILE A 114 1.92 1.98 1.24
CA ILE A 114 1.13 2.48 2.38
C ILE A 114 2.02 2.72 3.61
N LEU A 115 2.91 1.77 3.92
CA LEU A 115 3.85 1.87 5.03
C LEU A 115 4.73 3.12 4.93
N LYS A 116 5.27 3.40 3.73
CA LYS A 116 6.06 4.61 3.47
C LYS A 116 5.24 5.88 3.69
N LEU A 117 3.98 5.90 3.24
CA LEU A 117 3.09 7.05 3.43
C LEU A 117 2.81 7.33 4.91
N ILE A 118 2.57 6.28 5.70
CA ILE A 118 2.40 6.38 7.16
C ILE A 118 3.65 6.98 7.81
N TRP A 119 4.84 6.43 7.49
CA TRP A 119 6.11 6.93 8.02
C TRP A 119 6.34 8.41 7.68
N ARG A 120 6.09 8.80 6.43
CA ARG A 120 6.23 10.21 5.99
C ARG A 120 5.31 11.13 6.77
N ARG A 121 4.04 10.73 6.94
CA ARG A 121 3.05 11.54 7.64
C ARG A 121 3.40 11.74 9.11
N LEU A 122 3.83 10.69 9.81
CA LEU A 122 4.31 10.79 11.19
C LEU A 122 5.51 11.73 11.32
N ASN A 123 6.45 11.67 10.38
CA ASN A 123 7.62 12.55 10.37
C ASN A 123 7.27 14.01 10.07
N ILE A 124 6.20 14.28 9.33
CA ILE A 124 5.67 15.64 9.13
C ILE A 124 5.00 16.11 10.43
N GLU A 125 4.05 15.34 10.97
CA GLU A 125 3.34 15.66 12.23
C GLU A 125 4.28 15.89 13.42
N HIS A 126 5.46 15.26 13.46
CA HIS A 126 6.43 15.45 14.54
C HIS A 126 7.31 16.71 14.39
N ARG A 127 7.47 17.23 13.16
CA ARG A 127 8.33 18.40 12.88
C ARG A 127 7.59 19.73 12.99
N ASP A 128 6.27 19.69 13.04
CA ASP A 128 5.36 20.83 13.27
C ASP A 128 5.00 20.99 14.75
#